data_AF-A0A7I7QIC2-F1
#
_entry.id   AF-A0A7I7QIC2-F1
#
_cell.length_a   1.000
_cell.length_b   1.000
_cell.length_c   1.000
_cell.angle_alpha   90.00
_cell.angle_beta   90.00
_cell.angle_gamma   90.00
#
_symmetry.space_group_name_H-M   'P 1'
#
loop_
_entity.id
_entity.type
_entity.pdbx_description
1 polymer ?
#
loop_
_entity_poly.entity_id
_entity_poly.type
_entity_poly.pdbx_seq_one_letter_code
_entity_poly.pdbx_strand_id
1 'polypeptide(L)'
;MLQYITLGIAILKDRRPQPAFPRWVAYLQFWVSLSFVPAVIAFFAKNGPFAWNGLLVWWIPLTSFTVWFVLMIILGRRAVLMPAVPAAEHGVAAALPG
;
A
#
# COMPACT_ATOMS: atom_id res chain seq x y z
N MET A 1 4.95 0.26 -10.07
CA MET A 1 6.11 0.58 -9.19
C MET A 1 5.96 1.96 -8.57
N LEU A 2 5.96 3.02 -9.38
CA LEU A 2 5.88 4.41 -8.89
C LEU A 2 4.71 4.66 -7.92
N GLN A 3 3.51 4.18 -8.22
CA GLN A 3 2.35 4.35 -7.33
C GLN A 3 2.57 3.80 -5.91
N TYR A 4 3.22 2.62 -5.79
CA TYR A 4 3.48 1.97 -4.51
C TYR A 4 4.59 2.71 -3.75
N ILE A 5 5.65 3.11 -4.44
CA ILE A 5 6.74 3.90 -3.88
C ILE A 5 6.21 5.25 -3.37
N THR A 6 5.43 5.96 -4.18
CA THR A 6 4.82 7.24 -3.82
C THR A 6 3.92 7.10 -2.59
N LEU A 7 3.08 6.05 -2.55
CA LEU A 7 2.20 5.80 -1.42
C LEU A 7 2.97 5.41 -0.15
N GLY A 8 4.02 4.60 -0.25
CA GLY A 8 4.91 4.29 0.86
C GLY A 8 5.59 5.53 1.44
N ILE A 9 6.09 6.42 0.58
CA ILE A 9 6.68 7.71 1.00
C ILE A 9 5.62 8.61 1.66
N ALA A 10 4.42 8.68 1.09
CA ALA A 10 3.33 9.47 1.66
C ALA A 10 2.94 8.97 3.06
N ILE A 11 2.86 7.65 3.27
CA ILE A 11 2.57 7.04 4.58
C ILE A 11 3.71 7.32 5.58
N LEU A 12 4.98 7.28 5.15
CA LEU A 12 6.11 7.59 6.04
C LEU A 12 6.16 9.07 6.45
N LYS A 13 5.75 9.96 5.53
CA LYS A 13 5.66 11.42 5.75
C LYS A 13 4.42 11.83 6.54
N ASP A 14 3.43 10.95 6.72
CA ASP A 14 2.24 11.23 7.52
C ASP A 14 2.63 11.39 9.00
N ARG A 15 2.58 12.63 9.50
CA ARG A 15 2.84 13.01 10.90
C ARG A 15 1.56 13.31 11.68
N ARG A 16 0.38 12.97 11.14
CA ARG A 16 -0.88 13.21 11.84
C ARG A 16 -0.91 12.44 13.17
N PRO A 17 -1.54 13.01 14.22
CA PRO A 17 -1.67 12.35 15.53
C PRO A 17 -2.47 11.04 15.46
N GLN A 18 -3.38 10.91 14.49
CA GLN A 18 -4.00 9.65 14.09
C GLN A 18 -3.71 9.41 12.60
N PRO A 19 -2.62 8.68 12.26
CA PRO A 19 -2.29 8.39 10.88
C PRO A 19 -3.30 7.40 10.28
N ALA A 20 -3.77 7.69 9.06
CA ALA A 20 -4.77 6.86 8.37
C ALA A 20 -4.27 5.44 8.07
N PHE A 21 -2.96 5.28 7.89
CA PHE A 21 -2.30 3.99 7.74
C PHE A 21 -1.12 3.88 8.70
N PRO A 22 -0.93 2.73 9.37
CA PRO A 22 0.21 2.53 10.25
C PRO A 22 1.51 2.47 9.44
N ARG A 23 2.61 2.99 10.02
CA ARG A 23 3.87 3.23 9.29
C ARG A 23 4.50 1.96 8.69
N TRP A 24 4.22 0.80 9.28
CA TRP A 24 4.72 -0.48 8.76
C TRP A 24 4.19 -0.82 7.36
N VAL A 25 3.03 -0.26 6.99
CA VAL A 25 2.39 -0.44 5.69
C VAL A 25 3.22 0.17 4.57
N ALA A 26 4.01 1.20 4.89
CA ALA A 26 4.96 1.76 3.93
C ALA A 26 6.01 0.74 3.49
N TYR A 27 6.56 -0.06 4.42
CA TYR A 27 7.49 -1.14 4.08
C TYR A 27 6.87 -2.18 3.16
N LEU A 28 5.57 -2.41 3.31
CA LEU A 28 4.83 -3.33 2.47
C LEU A 28 4.67 -2.84 1.04
N GLN A 29 4.44 -1.54 0.85
CA GLN A 29 4.40 -0.94 -0.49
C GLN A 29 5.75 -1.05 -1.20
N PHE A 30 6.85 -0.86 -0.46
CA PHE A 30 8.19 -1.07 -1.01
C PHE A 30 8.46 -2.54 -1.32
N TRP A 31 8.01 -3.46 -0.45
CA TRP A 31 8.09 -4.90 -0.71
C TRP A 31 7.37 -5.28 -1.99
N VAL A 32 6.13 -4.83 -2.18
CA VAL A 32 5.37 -5.08 -3.40
C VAL A 32 6.11 -4.55 -4.62
N SER A 33 6.66 -3.33 -4.56
CA SER A 33 7.46 -2.79 -5.66
C SER A 33 8.72 -3.62 -5.94
N LEU A 34 9.36 -4.17 -4.91
CA LEU A 34 10.54 -5.02 -5.03
C LEU A 34 10.20 -6.39 -5.63
N SER A 35 9.03 -6.95 -5.32
CA SER A 35 8.56 -8.23 -5.84
C SER A 35 8.40 -8.26 -7.36
N PHE A 36 8.30 -7.10 -8.01
CA PHE A 36 8.29 -7.01 -9.47
C PHE A 36 9.69 -7.09 -10.09
N VAL A 37 10.77 -6.88 -9.34
CA VAL A 37 12.15 -7.02 -9.84
C VAL A 37 12.44 -8.47 -10.30
N PRO A 38 12.16 -9.53 -9.51
CA PRO A 38 12.31 -10.90 -9.99
C PRO A 38 11.36 -11.23 -11.16
N ALA A 39 10.19 -10.60 -11.26
CA ALA A 39 9.31 -10.79 -12.42
C ALA A 39 9.94 -10.28 -13.73
N VAL A 40 10.69 -9.17 -13.68
CA VAL A 40 11.44 -8.66 -14.83
C VAL A 40 12.62 -9.58 -15.16
N ILE A 41 13.34 -10.08 -14.15
CA ILE A 41 14.47 -11.00 -14.35
C ILE A 41 14.01 -12.35 -14.92
N ALA A 42 12.86 -12.85 -14.47
CA ALA A 42 12.23 -14.07 -14.98
C ALA A 42 11.89 -14.00 -16.47
N PHE A 43 11.64 -12.79 -17.00
CA PHE A 43 11.40 -12.58 -18.42
C PHE A 43 12.64 -12.91 -19.28
N PHE A 44 13.84 -12.77 -18.72
CA PHE A 44 15.10 -13.06 -19.43
C PHE A 44 15.64 -14.48 -19.15
N ALA A 45 15.21 -15.12 -18.06
CA ALA A 45 15.66 -16.46 -17.70
C ALA A 45 14.83 -17.56 -18.41
N LYS A 46 15.41 -18.17 -19.45
CA LYS A 46 14.75 -19.24 -20.23
C LYS A 46 14.75 -20.62 -19.56
N ASN A 47 15.73 -20.94 -18.69
CA ASN A 47 15.83 -22.22 -17.96
C ASN A 47 16.57 -22.03 -16.60
N GLY A 48 16.13 -22.73 -15.54
CA GLY A 48 16.70 -22.68 -14.18
C GLY A 48 15.65 -22.37 -13.08
N PRO A 49 16.01 -22.36 -11.78
CA PRO A 49 15.08 -22.06 -10.67
C PRO A 49 14.48 -20.63 -10.71
N PHE A 50 15.04 -19.76 -11.56
CA PHE A 50 14.54 -18.41 -11.89
C PHE A 50 13.79 -18.34 -13.23
N ALA A 51 13.57 -19.47 -13.92
CA ALA A 51 12.80 -19.51 -15.15
C ALA A 51 11.31 -19.30 -14.88
N TRP A 52 10.52 -19.13 -15.94
CA TRP A 52 9.06 -18.97 -15.87
C TRP A 52 8.33 -20.09 -15.10
N ASN A 53 8.88 -21.31 -15.12
CA ASN A 53 8.39 -22.47 -14.34
C ASN A 53 9.01 -22.57 -12.94
N GLY A 54 9.85 -21.61 -12.57
CA GLY A 54 10.63 -21.59 -11.34
C GLY A 54 9.74 -21.25 -10.15
N LEU A 55 9.92 -22.02 -9.07
CA LEU A 55 9.20 -21.86 -7.80
C LEU A 55 9.28 -20.40 -7.30
N LEU A 56 10.41 -19.71 -7.47
CA LEU A 56 10.56 -18.32 -7.02
C LEU A 56 9.74 -17.32 -7.84
N VAL A 57 9.65 -17.51 -9.15
CA VAL A 57 8.91 -16.61 -10.06
C VAL A 57 7.40 -16.76 -9.88
N TRP A 58 6.94 -17.95 -9.48
CA TRP A 58 5.53 -18.19 -9.23
C TRP A 58 5.14 -17.76 -7.81
N TRP A 59 5.88 -18.20 -6.80
CA TRP A 59 5.50 -18.00 -5.39
C TRP A 59 5.77 -16.58 -4.89
N ILE A 60 6.81 -15.87 -5.35
CA ILE A 60 7.08 -14.50 -4.89
C ILE A 60 5.97 -13.53 -5.29
N PRO A 61 5.50 -13.48 -6.55
CA PRO A 61 4.38 -12.62 -6.92
C PRO A 61 3.08 -13.04 -6.25
N LEU A 62 2.80 -14.35 -6.18
CA LEU A 62 1.59 -14.83 -5.48
C LEU A 62 1.59 -14.39 -4.03
N THR A 63 2.61 -14.74 -3.26
CA THR A 63 2.68 -14.43 -1.83
C THR A 63 2.68 -12.91 -1.59
N SER A 64 3.43 -12.15 -2.39
CA SER A 64 3.48 -10.69 -2.27
C SER A 64 2.11 -10.06 -2.56
N PHE A 65 1.42 -10.52 -3.61
CA PHE A 65 0.09 -10.03 -3.95
C PHE A 65 -0.94 -10.43 -2.90
N THR A 66 -0.95 -11.68 -2.45
CA THR A 66 -1.88 -12.17 -1.42
C THR A 66 -1.70 -11.40 -0.11
N VAL A 67 -0.46 -11.23 0.35
CA VAL A 67 -0.16 -10.48 1.58
C VAL A 67 -0.60 -9.02 1.44
N TRP A 68 -0.26 -8.35 0.33
CA TRP A 68 -0.67 -6.98 0.08
C TRP A 68 -2.19 -6.82 0.03
N PHE A 69 -2.88 -7.71 -0.68
CA PHE A 69 -4.32 -7.65 -0.88
C PHE A 69 -5.08 -7.84 0.43
N VAL A 70 -4.74 -8.86 1.22
CA VAL A 70 -5.34 -9.10 2.53
C VAL A 70 -5.13 -7.90 3.46
N LEU A 71 -3.94 -7.31 3.44
CA LEU A 71 -3.62 -6.18 4.32
C LEU A 71 -4.30 -4.90 3.89
N MET A 72 -4.40 -4.62 2.59
CA MET A 72 -5.19 -3.48 2.11
C MET A 72 -6.67 -3.61 2.50
N ILE A 73 -7.24 -4.82 2.49
CA ILE A 73 -8.61 -5.05 2.96
C ILE A 73 -8.74 -4.76 4.46
N ILE A 74 -7.83 -5.29 5.29
CA ILE A 74 -7.89 -5.10 6.75
C ILE A 74 -7.70 -3.62 7.12
N LEU A 75 -6.72 -2.97 6.49
CA LEU A 75 -6.38 -1.57 6.76
C LEU A 75 -7.42 -0.62 6.20
N GLY A 76 -7.96 -0.89 5.01
CA GLY A 76 -9.08 -0.15 4.44
C GLY A 76 -10.31 -0.23 5.34
N ARG A 77 -10.65 -1.43 5.85
CA ARG A 77 -11.73 -1.58 6.84
C ARG A 77 -11.46 -0.76 8.10
N ARG A 78 -10.23 -0.80 8.64
CA ARG A 78 -9.87 0.00 9.82
C ARG A 78 -9.99 1.50 9.56
N ALA A 79 -9.51 1.99 8.42
CA ALA A 79 -9.57 3.41 8.08
C ALA A 79 -11.01 3.92 7.89
N VAL A 80 -11.91 3.10 7.33
CA VAL A 80 -13.34 3.44 7.18
C VAL A 80 -14.08 3.39 8.51
N LEU A 81 -13.73 2.44 9.38
CA LEU A 81 -14.37 2.28 10.70
C LEU A 81 -13.80 3.24 11.76
N MET A 82 -12.68 3.91 11.49
CA MET A 82 -12.19 4.98 12.34
C MET A 82 -13.16 6.17 12.23
N PRO A 83 -13.71 6.66 13.36
CA PRO A 83 -14.52 7.87 13.33
C PRO A 83 -13.71 9.00 12.71
N ALA A 84 -14.19 9.54 11.58
CA ALA A 84 -13.60 10.74 11.01
C ALA A 84 -13.61 11.81 12.11
N VAL A 85 -12.44 12.40 12.40
CA VAL A 85 -12.39 13.58 13.27
C VAL A 85 -13.40 14.56 12.69
N PRO A 86 -14.42 15.01 13.47
CA PRO A 86 -15.43 15.90 12.96
C PRO A 86 -14.72 17.07 12.28
N ALA A 87 -14.98 17.26 10.99
CA ALA A 87 -14.48 18.41 10.26
C ALA A 87 -15.00 19.63 11.00
N ALA A 88 -14.13 20.25 11.79
CA ALA A 88 -14.51 21.33 12.68
C ALA A 88 -15.28 22.36 11.86
N GLU A 89 -16.43 22.74 12.39
CA GLU A 89 -17.53 23.50 11.83
C GLU A 89 -17.14 24.93 11.37
N HIS A 90 -16.22 25.07 10.42
CA HIS A 90 -15.61 26.37 10.08
C HIS A 90 -16.22 27.07 8.85
N GLY A 91 -17.33 26.57 8.28
CA GLY A 91 -17.86 27.12 7.02
C GLY A 91 -19.31 27.60 7.04
N VAL A 92 -20.16 27.11 7.95
CA VAL A 92 -21.62 27.28 7.83
C VAL A 92 -22.19 28.28 8.84
N ALA A 93 -21.60 28.43 10.03
CA ALA A 93 -22.12 29.34 11.06
C ALA A 93 -21.81 30.83 10.80
N ALA A 94 -20.82 31.17 9.98
CA ALA A 94 -20.42 32.55 9.69
C ALA A 94 -21.16 33.19 8.49
N ALA A 95 -22.00 32.42 7.77
CA ALA A 95 -22.62 32.85 6.52
C ALA A 95 -24.11 33.22 6.62
N LEU A 96 -24.70 33.26 7.82
CA LEU A 96 -26.09 33.69 8.02
C LEU A 96 -26.15 35.02 8.79
N PRO A 97 -26.12 36.18 8.10
CA PRO A 97 -26.76 37.39 8.60
C PRO A 97 -28.28 37.30 8.38
N GLY A 98 -29.04 37.30 9.47
CA GLY A 98 -30.47 37.61 9.52
C GLY A 98 -30.68 38.92 10.25
#